data_AF-A0A9P6LSC6-F1
#
_entry.id   AF-A0A9P6LSC6-F1
#
_cell.length_a   1.000
_cell.length_b   1.000
_cell.length_c   1.000
_cell.angle_alpha   90.00
_cell.angle_beta   90.00
_cell.angle_gamma   90.00
#
_symmetry.space_group_name_H-M   'P 1'
#
loop_
_entity.id
_entity.type
_entity.pdbx_description
1 polymer ?
#
loop_
_entity_poly.entity_id
_entity_poly.type
_entity_poly.pdbx_seq_one_letter_code
_entity_poly.pdbx_strand_id
1 'polypeptide(L)'
;MQFGRTAVMAGQEYVEQNLNRWFNRAALQPYFNVSNQYVINKLRLLIFPWRHKLWTRQLKRSETTGETMGYLSPRDDINAPDMYIPVMALVTYVLLVGISLGTSSKFRPDMLGPTASSALAVILLEFTMIKLCIYLLNISSEVSVLDLLAYSGYKFVGIIISIIAQLASVPSSVFWTVFLYTGAATGFFLLRSLRYVILPETSTGTVPAPQRKRRIHFLICLSVLQFGFMWLLVKLT
;
A
#
# COMPACT_ATOMS: atom_id res chain seq x y z
N MET A 1 36.23 0.19 -32.46
CA MET A 1 35.36 -0.22 -31.32
C MET A 1 34.75 0.94 -30.52
N GLN A 2 35.12 2.20 -30.78
CA GLN A 2 34.65 3.37 -30.02
C GLN A 2 33.25 3.85 -30.45
N PHE A 3 32.96 3.83 -31.75
CA PHE A 3 31.63 4.18 -32.31
C PHE A 3 30.48 3.31 -31.80
N GLY A 4 30.72 2.01 -31.58
CA GLY A 4 29.71 1.11 -30.99
C GLY A 4 29.40 1.46 -29.53
N ARG A 5 30.40 1.89 -28.75
CA ARG A 5 30.19 2.37 -27.38
C ARG A 5 29.43 3.70 -27.35
N THR A 6 29.74 4.62 -28.27
CA THR A 6 29.05 5.92 -28.35
C THR A 6 27.60 5.77 -28.82
N ALA A 7 27.31 4.89 -29.78
CA ALA A 7 25.94 4.62 -30.22
C ALA A 7 25.10 3.93 -29.13
N VAL A 8 25.69 3.01 -28.36
CA VAL A 8 25.02 2.39 -27.21
C VAL A 8 24.81 3.39 -26.07
N MET A 9 25.78 4.27 -25.77
CA MET A 9 25.60 5.34 -24.78
C MET A 9 24.53 6.35 -25.19
N ALA A 10 24.54 6.82 -26.44
CA ALA A 10 23.52 7.75 -26.93
C ALA A 10 22.12 7.11 -26.97
N GLY A 11 22.03 5.82 -27.30
CA GLY A 11 20.79 5.06 -27.22
C GLY A 11 20.31 4.87 -25.78
N GLN A 12 21.23 4.58 -24.85
CA GLN A 12 20.92 4.54 -23.41
C GLN A 12 20.40 5.90 -22.95
N GLU A 13 21.12 6.99 -23.20
CA GLU A 13 20.77 8.34 -22.75
C GLU A 13 19.41 8.81 -23.32
N TYR A 14 19.10 8.49 -24.58
CA TYR A 14 17.80 8.76 -25.19
C TYR A 14 16.66 7.96 -24.53
N VAL A 15 16.90 6.68 -24.24
CA VAL A 15 15.94 5.84 -23.50
C VAL A 15 15.79 6.34 -22.07
N GLU A 16 16.87 6.75 -21.40
CA GLU A 16 16.85 7.26 -20.03
C GLU A 16 16.09 8.58 -19.91
N GLN A 17 16.24 9.50 -20.86
CA GLN A 17 15.48 10.75 -20.87
C GLN A 17 13.99 10.52 -21.10
N ASN A 18 13.63 9.63 -22.04
CA ASN A 18 12.24 9.27 -22.27
C ASN A 18 11.65 8.50 -21.08
N LEU A 19 12.38 7.54 -20.51
CA LEU A 19 11.93 6.80 -19.34
C LEU A 19 11.80 7.72 -18.13
N ASN A 20 12.71 8.65 -17.87
CA ASN A 20 12.57 9.60 -16.77
C ASN A 20 11.37 10.55 -16.94
N ARG A 21 10.95 10.82 -18.18
CA ARG A 21 9.78 11.67 -18.46
C ARG A 21 8.46 11.01 -18.06
N TRP A 22 8.37 9.69 -18.14
CA TRP A 22 7.16 8.91 -17.78
C TRP A 22 7.27 8.23 -16.41
N PHE A 23 8.47 7.77 -16.05
CA PHE A 23 8.81 7.07 -14.82
C PHE A 23 10.05 7.72 -14.20
N ASN A 24 9.83 8.69 -13.30
CA ASN A 24 10.93 9.27 -12.53
C ASN A 24 11.55 8.18 -11.62
N ARG A 25 12.60 7.53 -12.10
CA ARG A 25 13.27 6.42 -11.41
C ARG A 25 13.81 6.85 -10.04
N ALA A 26 14.27 8.11 -9.93
CA ALA A 26 14.75 8.68 -8.69
C ALA A 26 13.64 8.83 -7.63
N ALA A 27 12.39 9.02 -8.05
CA ALA A 27 11.25 9.06 -7.13
C ALA A 27 10.79 7.65 -6.70
N LEU A 28 10.96 6.62 -7.55
CA LEU A 28 10.54 5.24 -7.27
C LEU A 28 11.55 4.45 -6.44
N GLN A 29 12.85 4.62 -6.71
CA GLN A 29 13.93 3.87 -6.06
C GLN A 29 13.82 3.85 -4.51
N PRO A 30 13.50 4.95 -3.82
CA PRO A 30 13.34 4.95 -2.37
C PRO A 30 12.25 4.00 -1.86
N TYR A 31 11.15 3.79 -2.61
CA TYR A 31 10.03 2.94 -2.20
C TYR A 31 10.34 1.43 -2.28
N PHE A 32 11.38 1.07 -3.03
CA PHE A 32 11.86 -0.32 -3.16
C PHE A 32 13.14 -0.56 -2.36
N ASN A 33 13.71 0.45 -1.70
CA ASN A 33 14.86 0.29 -0.82
C ASN A 33 14.43 -0.30 0.53
N VAL A 34 14.32 -1.62 0.55
CA VAL A 34 13.76 -2.41 1.64
C VAL A 34 14.77 -3.48 2.07
N SER A 35 14.87 -3.76 3.39
CA SER A 35 15.65 -4.85 3.95
C SER A 35 14.76 -6.04 4.35
N ASN A 36 15.31 -7.26 4.40
CA ASN A 36 14.57 -8.44 4.87
C ASN A 36 14.02 -8.25 6.29
N GLN A 37 14.81 -7.64 7.17
CA GLN A 37 14.40 -7.33 8.53
C GLN A 37 13.23 -6.33 8.56
N TYR A 38 13.25 -5.32 7.68
CA TYR A 38 12.12 -4.42 7.51
C TYR A 38 10.87 -5.19 7.10
N VAL A 39 10.95 -6.07 6.09
CA VAL A 39 9.76 -6.80 5.59
C VAL A 39 9.11 -7.60 6.71
N ILE A 40 9.90 -8.35 7.49
CA ILE A 40 9.38 -9.14 8.61
C ILE A 40 8.70 -8.24 9.65
N ASN A 41 9.33 -7.11 10.00
CA ASN A 41 8.78 -6.18 10.98
C ASN A 41 7.51 -5.48 10.45
N LYS A 42 7.48 -5.14 9.17
CA LYS A 42 6.34 -4.51 8.50
C LYS A 42 5.17 -5.48 8.38
N LEU A 43 5.41 -6.75 8.03
CA LEU A 43 4.37 -7.79 8.04
C LEU A 43 3.81 -7.99 9.45
N ARG A 44 4.66 -8.02 10.48
CA ARG A 44 4.20 -8.07 11.88
C ARG A 44 3.35 -6.85 12.24
N LEU A 45 3.72 -5.66 11.76
CA LEU A 45 2.92 -4.44 11.94
C LEU A 45 1.56 -4.55 11.26
N LEU A 46 1.49 -5.06 10.02
CA LEU A 46 0.24 -5.22 9.28
C LEU A 46 -0.71 -6.24 9.94
N ILE A 47 -0.17 -7.31 10.53
CA ILE A 47 -0.95 -8.35 11.21
C ILE A 47 -1.34 -7.93 12.64
N PHE A 48 -0.47 -7.19 13.34
CA PHE A 48 -0.67 -6.76 14.72
C PHE A 48 -0.52 -5.24 14.89
N PRO A 49 -1.32 -4.42 14.20
CA PRO A 49 -1.15 -2.97 14.22
C PRO A 49 -1.43 -2.35 15.59
N TRP A 50 -2.25 -3.02 16.41
CA TRP A 50 -2.58 -2.63 17.79
C TRP A 50 -1.36 -2.50 18.72
N ARG A 51 -0.27 -3.23 18.43
CA ARG A 51 0.95 -3.21 19.25
C ARG A 51 1.85 -2.01 18.94
N HIS A 52 1.59 -1.30 17.84
CA HIS A 52 2.44 -0.22 17.38
C HIS A 52 2.05 1.12 17.99
N LYS A 53 3.01 1.79 18.64
CA LYS A 53 2.79 3.02 19.39
C LYS A 53 3.17 4.27 18.59
N LEU A 54 4.33 4.26 17.92
CA LEU A 54 4.86 5.43 17.21
C LEU A 54 4.52 5.36 15.72
N TRP A 55 3.46 6.03 15.28
CA TRP A 55 3.03 6.06 13.87
C TRP A 55 3.57 7.25 13.06
N THR A 56 4.40 8.08 13.70
CA THR A 56 4.98 9.27 13.09
C THR A 56 6.14 8.87 12.18
N ARG A 57 6.15 9.39 10.94
CA ARG A 57 7.27 9.22 10.02
C ARG A 57 8.51 9.96 10.53
N GLN A 58 9.67 9.34 10.39
CA GLN A 58 10.93 9.93 10.78
C GLN A 58 11.50 10.78 9.63
N LEU A 59 11.97 11.99 9.98
CA LEU A 59 12.57 12.93 9.04
C LEU A 59 14.07 12.62 8.92
N LYS A 60 14.56 12.58 7.68
CA LYS A 60 15.99 12.54 7.38
C LYS A 60 16.57 13.93 7.58
N ARG A 61 17.47 14.08 8.55
CA ARG A 61 18.21 15.32 8.79
C ARG A 61 19.63 15.18 8.24
N SER A 62 20.13 16.24 7.60
CA SER A 62 21.52 16.33 7.16
C SER A 62 22.45 16.28 8.38
N GLU A 63 23.44 15.36 8.38
CA GLU A 63 24.41 15.25 9.47
C GLU A 63 25.30 16.49 9.59
N THR A 64 25.51 17.21 8.49
CA THR A 64 26.41 18.37 8.41
C THR A 64 25.73 19.70 8.72
N THR A 65 24.45 19.86 8.34
CA THR A 65 23.72 21.14 8.44
C THR A 65 22.48 21.10 9.33
N GLY A 66 22.05 19.91 9.79
CA GLY A 66 20.84 19.75 10.60
C GLY A 66 19.53 20.00 9.86
N GLU A 67 19.58 20.41 8.59
CA GLU A 67 18.41 20.69 7.75
C GLU A 67 17.64 19.40 7.42
N THR A 68 16.31 19.49 7.42
CA THR A 68 15.43 18.38 7.04
C THR A 68 15.48 18.17 5.53
N MET A 69 16.17 17.11 5.09
CA MET A 69 16.33 16.77 3.67
C MET A 69 15.16 15.96 3.11
N GLY A 70 14.23 15.50 3.97
CA GLY A 70 13.04 14.75 3.57
C GLY A 70 12.64 13.70 4.60
N TYR A 71 11.91 12.67 4.17
CA TYR A 71 11.56 11.52 5.00
C TYR A 71 12.60 10.40 4.87
N LEU A 72 12.75 9.60 5.91
CA LEU A 72 13.57 8.39 5.87
C LEU A 72 12.99 7.33 4.91
N SER A 73 13.88 6.52 4.35
CA SER A 73 13.52 5.43 3.45
C SER A 73 12.89 4.26 4.22
N PRO A 74 12.10 3.38 3.57
CA PRO A 74 11.50 2.22 4.22
C PRO A 74 12.50 1.37 5.00
N ARG A 75 13.74 1.22 4.51
CA ARG A 75 14.80 0.51 5.24
C ARG A 75 15.04 1.00 6.67
N ASP A 76 14.92 2.31 6.90
CA ASP A 76 15.28 2.97 8.16
C ASP A 76 14.06 3.39 8.98
N ASP A 77 12.88 3.54 8.37
CA ASP A 77 11.62 3.90 9.03
C ASP A 77 10.51 2.89 8.71
N ILE A 78 10.05 2.18 9.74
CA ILE A 78 8.96 1.19 9.63
C ILE A 78 7.62 1.82 9.22
N ASN A 79 7.41 3.11 9.45
CA ASN A 79 6.19 3.82 9.05
C ASN A 79 6.23 4.34 7.62
N ALA A 80 7.40 4.38 6.99
CA ALA A 80 7.49 4.82 5.61
C ALA A 80 6.73 3.86 4.68
N PRO A 81 5.99 4.36 3.68
CA PRO A 81 5.32 3.53 2.70
C PRO A 81 6.33 2.89 1.75
N ASP A 82 6.18 1.59 1.51
CA ASP A 82 6.94 0.82 0.52
C ASP A 82 6.02 0.30 -0.60
N MET A 83 6.59 0.15 -1.79
CA MET A 83 5.91 -0.47 -2.94
C MET A 83 6.26 -1.96 -3.08
N TYR A 84 7.28 -2.44 -2.36
CA TYR A 84 7.73 -3.83 -2.43
C TYR A 84 6.67 -4.80 -1.89
N ILE A 85 6.18 -4.60 -0.67
CA ILE A 85 5.19 -5.51 -0.06
C ILE A 85 3.87 -5.51 -0.83
N PRO A 86 3.27 -4.36 -1.23
CA PRO A 86 2.08 -4.34 -2.07
C PRO A 86 2.21 -5.13 -3.37
N VAL A 87 3.31 -4.95 -4.11
CA VAL A 87 3.53 -5.63 -5.39
C VAL A 87 3.71 -7.14 -5.18
N MET A 88 4.53 -7.52 -4.21
CA MET A 88 4.74 -8.94 -3.90
C MET A 88 3.44 -9.61 -3.41
N ALA A 89 2.67 -8.93 -2.56
CA ALA A 89 1.40 -9.45 -2.06
C ALA A 89 0.35 -9.58 -3.16
N LEU A 90 0.30 -8.67 -4.14
CA LEU A 90 -0.60 -8.81 -5.29
C LEU A 90 -0.26 -10.07 -6.11
N VAL A 91 1.03 -10.30 -6.39
CA VAL A 91 1.48 -11.51 -7.12
C VAL A 91 1.15 -12.77 -6.32
N THR A 92 1.46 -12.79 -5.02
CA THR A 92 1.15 -13.93 -4.14
C THR A 92 -0.36 -14.20 -4.06
N TYR A 93 -1.19 -13.16 -4.00
CA TYR A 93 -2.64 -13.29 -4.04
C TYR A 93 -3.12 -14.02 -5.30
N VAL A 94 -2.69 -13.56 -6.48
CA VAL A 94 -3.07 -14.20 -7.76
C VAL A 94 -2.63 -15.66 -7.81
N LEU A 95 -1.42 -15.97 -7.34
CA LEU A 95 -0.92 -17.34 -7.29
C LEU A 95 -1.73 -18.22 -6.33
N LEU A 96 -2.08 -17.70 -5.15
CA LEU A 96 -2.89 -18.44 -4.18
C LEU A 96 -4.32 -18.69 -4.66
N VAL A 97 -4.92 -17.74 -5.39
CA VAL A 97 -6.21 -17.96 -6.06
C VAL A 97 -6.09 -19.13 -7.06
N GLY A 98 -5.02 -19.15 -7.86
CA GLY A 98 -4.73 -20.24 -8.78
C GLY A 98 -4.61 -21.60 -8.08
N ILE A 99 -3.90 -21.65 -6.96
CA ILE A 99 -3.74 -22.86 -6.14
C ILE A 99 -5.10 -23.30 -5.55
N SER A 100 -5.88 -22.37 -5.01
CA SER A 100 -7.22 -22.65 -4.46
C SER A 100 -8.15 -23.27 -5.52
N LEU A 101 -8.19 -22.69 -6.72
CA LEU A 101 -8.95 -23.23 -7.86
C LEU A 101 -8.43 -24.61 -8.31
N GLY A 102 -7.11 -24.82 -8.24
CA GLY A 102 -6.46 -26.11 -8.48
C GLY A 102 -6.91 -27.20 -7.53
N THR A 103 -6.95 -26.91 -6.22
CA THR A 103 -7.44 -27.86 -5.22
C THR A 103 -8.91 -28.22 -5.38
N SER A 104 -9.72 -27.30 -5.94
CA SER A 104 -11.13 -27.52 -6.26
C SER A 104 -11.35 -28.20 -7.62
N SER A 105 -10.30 -28.62 -8.33
CA SER A 105 -10.35 -29.17 -9.70
C SER A 105 -11.05 -28.27 -10.73
N LYS A 106 -11.10 -26.96 -10.46
CA LYS A 106 -11.74 -25.93 -11.32
C LYS A 106 -10.72 -24.98 -11.95
N PHE A 107 -9.44 -25.35 -11.92
CA PHE A 107 -8.38 -24.51 -12.45
C PHE A 107 -8.54 -24.33 -13.95
N ARG A 108 -8.65 -23.06 -14.34
CA ARG A 108 -8.57 -22.60 -15.73
C ARG A 108 -7.59 -21.43 -15.78
N PRO A 109 -6.57 -21.47 -16.66
CA PRO A 109 -5.58 -20.39 -16.74
C PRO A 109 -6.23 -19.04 -17.06
N ASP A 110 -7.36 -19.06 -17.78
CA ASP A 110 -8.15 -17.88 -18.14
C ASP A 110 -8.72 -17.13 -16.93
N MET A 111 -8.76 -17.72 -15.73
CA MET A 111 -9.28 -17.08 -14.51
C MET A 111 -8.25 -16.17 -13.83
N LEU A 112 -6.95 -16.42 -14.04
CA LEU A 112 -5.89 -15.64 -13.38
C LEU A 112 -5.86 -14.18 -13.85
N GLY A 113 -6.09 -13.95 -15.15
CA GLY A 113 -6.14 -12.62 -15.74
C GLY A 113 -7.28 -11.76 -15.17
N PRO A 114 -8.54 -12.21 -15.19
CA PRO A 114 -9.67 -11.55 -14.55
C PRO A 114 -9.48 -11.32 -13.05
N THR A 115 -8.90 -12.26 -12.31
CA THR A 115 -8.59 -12.08 -10.89
C THR A 115 -7.58 -10.95 -10.66
N ALA A 116 -6.49 -10.93 -11.43
CA ALA A 116 -5.48 -9.88 -11.36
C ALA A 116 -6.05 -8.50 -11.76
N SER A 117 -6.81 -8.45 -12.86
CA SER A 117 -7.48 -7.24 -13.32
C SER A 117 -8.50 -6.71 -12.32
N SER A 118 -9.28 -7.60 -11.68
CA SER A 118 -10.24 -7.20 -10.64
C SER A 118 -9.53 -6.67 -9.39
N ALA A 119 -8.42 -7.29 -9.00
CA ALA A 119 -7.59 -6.81 -7.89
C ALA A 119 -7.02 -5.42 -8.19
N LEU A 120 -6.47 -5.20 -9.38
CA LEU A 120 -6.01 -3.89 -9.83
C LEU A 120 -7.14 -2.87 -9.89
N ALA A 121 -8.33 -3.25 -10.37
CA ALA A 121 -9.49 -2.38 -10.42
C ALA A 121 -9.92 -1.92 -9.02
N VAL A 122 -9.89 -2.81 -8.02
CA VAL A 122 -10.19 -2.44 -6.62
C VAL A 122 -9.18 -1.44 -6.07
N ILE A 123 -7.88 -1.64 -6.34
CA ILE A 123 -6.82 -0.68 -5.94
C ILE A 123 -7.04 0.69 -6.59
N LEU A 124 -7.32 0.71 -7.90
CA LEU A 124 -7.54 1.95 -8.65
C LEU A 124 -8.82 2.69 -8.21
N LEU A 125 -9.90 1.93 -7.95
CA LEU A 125 -11.14 2.48 -7.42
C LEU A 125 -10.92 3.16 -6.07
N GLU A 126 -10.21 2.49 -5.17
CA GLU A 126 -9.88 3.03 -3.86
C GLU A 126 -8.96 4.24 -3.94
N PHE A 127 -7.91 4.18 -4.75
CA PHE A 127 -7.03 5.31 -5.00
C PHE A 127 -7.82 6.54 -5.48
N THR A 128 -8.72 6.34 -6.43
CA THR A 128 -9.58 7.40 -6.98
C THR A 128 -10.50 7.96 -5.90
N MET A 129 -11.10 7.09 -5.07
CA MET A 129 -11.95 7.51 -3.95
C MET A 129 -11.17 8.36 -2.95
N ILE A 130 -9.97 7.94 -2.54
CA ILE A 130 -9.14 8.70 -1.59
C ILE A 130 -8.73 10.05 -2.19
N LYS A 131 -8.28 10.09 -3.45
CA LYS A 131 -7.93 11.35 -4.14
C LYS A 131 -9.13 12.29 -4.26
N LEU A 132 -10.29 11.78 -4.64
CA LEU A 132 -11.54 12.55 -4.72
C LEU A 132 -11.89 13.14 -3.36
N CYS A 133 -11.72 12.39 -2.28
CA CYS A 133 -12.02 12.89 -0.94
C CYS A 133 -11.00 13.92 -0.44
N ILE A 134 -9.71 13.76 -0.74
CA ILE A 134 -8.69 14.78 -0.47
C ILE A 134 -9.04 16.08 -1.20
N TYR A 135 -9.49 15.98 -2.46
CA TYR A 135 -9.95 17.11 -3.27
C TYR A 135 -11.21 17.77 -2.68
N LEU A 136 -12.26 17.00 -2.35
CA LEU A 136 -13.50 17.53 -1.77
C LEU A 136 -13.30 18.17 -0.39
N LEU A 137 -12.36 17.66 0.40
CA LEU A 137 -12.04 18.18 1.74
C LEU A 137 -11.03 19.33 1.70
N ASN A 138 -10.60 19.74 0.49
CA ASN A 138 -9.62 20.80 0.22
C ASN A 138 -8.37 20.70 1.12
N ILE A 139 -7.78 19.52 1.17
CA ILE A 139 -6.59 19.27 1.99
C ILE A 139 -5.36 19.61 1.14
N SER A 140 -4.63 20.65 1.53
CA SER A 140 -3.42 21.13 0.83
C SER A 140 -2.18 20.24 1.07
N SER A 141 -2.35 19.02 1.56
CA SER A 141 -1.23 18.11 1.80
C SER A 141 -0.75 17.53 0.47
N GLU A 142 0.51 17.79 0.13
CA GLU A 142 1.18 17.17 -1.02
C GLU A 142 1.48 15.70 -0.71
N VAL A 143 0.49 14.83 -0.96
CA VAL A 143 0.67 13.38 -0.81
C VAL A 143 1.08 12.80 -2.14
N SER A 144 2.24 12.14 -2.14
CA SER A 144 2.71 11.36 -3.27
C SER A 144 1.65 10.33 -3.68
N VAL A 145 1.41 10.20 -4.99
CA VAL A 145 0.52 9.16 -5.55
C VAL A 145 1.00 7.77 -5.14
N LEU A 146 2.32 7.58 -5.05
CA LEU A 146 2.93 6.31 -4.65
C LEU A 146 2.65 5.95 -3.19
N ASP A 147 2.59 6.94 -2.28
CA ASP A 147 2.24 6.70 -0.87
C ASP A 147 0.81 6.15 -0.76
N LEU A 148 -0.14 6.76 -1.48
CA LEU A 148 -1.54 6.33 -1.48
C LEU A 148 -1.71 4.94 -2.07
N LEU A 149 -1.00 4.66 -3.16
CA LEU A 149 -1.02 3.35 -3.82
C LEU A 149 -0.43 2.26 -2.91
N ALA A 150 0.68 2.56 -2.22
CA ALA A 150 1.27 1.66 -1.24
C ALA A 150 0.28 1.33 -0.12
N TYR A 151 -0.40 2.35 0.45
CA TYR A 151 -1.39 2.14 1.51
C TYR A 151 -2.57 1.28 1.07
N SER A 152 -3.07 1.48 -0.16
CA SER A 152 -4.13 0.65 -0.73
C SER A 152 -3.70 -0.82 -0.88
N GLY A 153 -2.46 -1.07 -1.29
CA GLY A 153 -1.98 -2.43 -1.56
C GLY A 153 -1.67 -3.30 -0.33
N TYR A 154 -1.50 -2.74 0.87
CA TYR A 154 -1.21 -3.59 2.05
C TYR A 154 -2.35 -4.54 2.44
N LYS A 155 -3.58 -4.30 1.96
CA LYS A 155 -4.74 -5.17 2.24
C LYS A 155 -4.53 -6.60 1.75
N PHE A 156 -3.74 -6.80 0.68
CA PHE A 156 -3.48 -8.13 0.14
C PHE A 156 -2.80 -9.04 1.17
N VAL A 157 -2.03 -8.50 2.11
CA VAL A 157 -1.43 -9.29 3.20
C VAL A 157 -2.51 -9.95 4.06
N GLY A 158 -3.56 -9.21 4.43
CA GLY A 158 -4.68 -9.76 5.19
C GLY A 158 -5.54 -10.75 4.38
N ILE A 159 -5.71 -10.49 3.08
CA ILE A 159 -6.43 -11.39 2.17
C ILE A 159 -5.68 -12.72 2.01
N ILE A 160 -4.36 -12.68 1.81
CA ILE A 160 -3.49 -13.86 1.71
C ILE A 160 -3.65 -14.77 2.93
N ILE A 161 -3.62 -14.22 4.15
CA ILE A 161 -3.80 -15.00 5.38
C ILE A 161 -5.18 -15.68 5.40
N SER A 162 -6.21 -14.98 4.94
CA SER A 162 -7.58 -15.50 4.90
C SER A 162 -7.73 -16.63 3.87
N ILE A 163 -7.07 -16.52 2.71
CA ILE A 163 -7.04 -17.58 1.68
C ILE A 163 -6.23 -18.78 2.16
N ILE A 164 -5.10 -18.58 2.83
CA ILE A 164 -4.31 -19.68 3.41
C ILE A 164 -5.15 -20.44 4.44
N ALA A 165 -5.92 -19.74 5.28
CA ALA A 165 -6.85 -20.38 6.20
C ALA A 165 -7.90 -21.23 5.45
N GLN A 166 -8.48 -20.69 4.37
CA GLN A 166 -9.41 -21.44 3.52
C GLN A 166 -8.76 -22.71 2.93
N LEU A 167 -7.52 -22.62 2.45
CA LEU A 167 -6.78 -23.74 1.87
C LEU A 167 -6.44 -24.82 2.92
N ALA A 168 -6.21 -24.42 4.17
CA ALA A 168 -5.99 -25.34 5.29
C ALA A 168 -7.26 -26.10 5.72
N SER A 169 -8.39 -25.93 5.01
CA SER A 169 -9.67 -26.59 5.29
C SER A 169 -10.15 -26.38 6.74
N VAL A 170 -9.88 -25.22 7.33
CA VAL A 170 -10.39 -24.87 8.67
C VAL A 170 -11.92 -24.73 8.67
N PRO A 171 -12.59 -25.02 9.80
CA PRO A 171 -14.03 -24.87 9.90
C PRO A 171 -14.47 -23.42 9.63
N SER A 172 -15.67 -23.25 9.09
CA SER A 172 -16.19 -21.94 8.67
C SER A 172 -16.16 -20.88 9.77
N SER A 173 -16.32 -21.28 11.04
CA SER A 173 -16.21 -20.37 12.19
C SER A 173 -14.82 -19.74 12.29
N VAL A 174 -13.76 -20.55 12.17
CA VAL A 174 -12.37 -20.08 12.25
C VAL A 174 -12.05 -19.18 11.06
N PHE A 175 -12.52 -19.53 9.86
CA PHE A 175 -12.38 -18.67 8.69
C PHE A 175 -12.97 -17.27 8.91
N TRP A 176 -14.20 -17.18 9.43
CA TRP A 176 -14.83 -15.89 9.72
C TRP A 176 -14.08 -15.11 10.80
N THR A 177 -13.56 -15.78 11.84
CA THR A 177 -12.74 -15.12 12.86
C THR A 177 -11.44 -14.57 12.28
N VAL A 178 -10.74 -15.35 11.44
CA VAL A 178 -9.50 -14.91 10.77
C VAL A 178 -9.79 -13.73 9.83
N PHE A 179 -10.85 -13.82 9.03
CA PHE A 179 -11.26 -12.76 8.11
C PHE A 179 -11.63 -11.46 8.84
N LEU A 180 -12.40 -11.55 9.93
CA LEU A 180 -12.77 -10.40 10.75
C LEU A 180 -11.51 -9.76 11.39
N TYR A 181 -10.60 -10.58 11.88
CA TYR A 181 -9.35 -10.13 12.49
C TYR A 181 -8.44 -9.41 11.47
N THR A 182 -8.21 -10.01 10.30
CA THR A 182 -7.34 -9.42 9.25
C THR A 182 -7.96 -8.16 8.63
N GLY A 183 -9.28 -8.13 8.49
CA GLY A 183 -10.02 -6.93 8.08
C GLY A 183 -9.88 -5.80 9.11
N ALA A 184 -10.04 -6.11 10.40
CA ALA A 184 -9.91 -5.12 11.48
C ALA A 184 -8.48 -4.60 11.59
N ALA A 185 -7.48 -5.47 11.46
CA ALA A 185 -6.08 -5.08 11.44
C ALA A 185 -5.79 -4.14 10.26
N THR A 186 -6.23 -4.49 9.05
CA THR A 186 -6.01 -3.67 7.84
C THR A 186 -6.72 -2.31 7.93
N GLY A 187 -7.97 -2.30 8.38
CA GLY A 187 -8.72 -1.07 8.62
C GLY A 187 -8.05 -0.15 9.65
N PHE A 188 -7.66 -0.71 10.80
CA PHE A 188 -6.98 0.06 11.85
C PHE A 188 -5.61 0.59 11.41
N PHE A 189 -4.84 -0.22 10.66
CA PHE A 189 -3.58 0.22 10.08
C PHE A 189 -3.78 1.41 9.15
N LEU A 190 -4.73 1.33 8.22
CA LEU A 190 -5.03 2.39 7.27
C LEU A 190 -5.56 3.66 7.95
N LEU A 191 -6.39 3.49 8.99
CA LEU A 191 -6.85 4.60 9.83
C LEU A 191 -5.68 5.36 10.46
N ARG A 192 -4.70 4.63 11.00
CA ARG A 192 -3.55 5.23 11.70
C ARG A 192 -2.53 5.82 10.73
N SER A 193 -2.27 5.17 9.60
CA SER A 193 -1.31 5.65 8.60
C SER A 193 -1.81 6.91 7.87
N LEU A 194 -3.09 6.95 7.48
CA LEU A 194 -3.68 8.10 6.77
C LEU A 194 -4.04 9.26 7.70
N ARG A 195 -4.13 9.04 9.02
CA ARG A 195 -4.46 10.12 9.97
C ARG A 195 -3.53 11.32 9.82
N TYR A 196 -2.22 11.09 9.72
CA TYR A 196 -1.23 12.17 9.59
C TYR A 196 -1.28 12.87 8.24
N VAL A 197 -1.69 12.14 7.20
CA VAL A 197 -1.87 12.67 5.86
C VAL A 197 -3.10 13.59 5.77
N ILE A 198 -4.19 13.21 6.44
CA ILE A 198 -5.48 13.93 6.35
C ILE A 198 -5.58 15.04 7.42
N LEU A 199 -4.91 14.87 8.56
CA LEU A 199 -4.79 15.86 9.63
C LEU A 199 -3.33 16.28 9.80
N PRO A 200 -2.76 17.08 8.88
CA PRO A 200 -1.48 17.70 9.13
C PRO A 200 -1.60 18.63 10.36
N GLU A 201 -0.67 18.52 11.31
CA GLU A 201 -0.52 19.52 12.37
C GLU A 201 0.17 20.73 11.73
N THR A 202 -0.61 21.70 11.27
CA THR A 202 -0.05 22.91 10.67
C THR A 202 0.50 23.82 11.77
N SER A 203 1.72 24.31 11.59
CA SER A 203 2.40 25.26 12.49
C SER A 203 1.65 26.60 12.65
N THR A 204 0.66 26.88 11.78
CA THR A 204 -0.06 28.16 11.68
C THR A 204 -1.55 28.07 12.01
N GLY A 205 -1.92 27.16 12.92
CA GLY A 205 -3.23 27.18 13.57
C GLY A 205 -4.04 25.89 13.40
N THR A 206 -4.88 25.62 14.40
CA THR A 206 -5.74 24.45 14.46
C THR A 206 -6.79 24.49 13.34
N VAL A 207 -6.87 23.44 12.52
CA VAL A 207 -7.98 23.20 11.59
C VAL A 207 -9.32 23.44 12.30
N PRO A 208 -10.28 24.18 11.71
CA PRO A 208 -11.57 24.43 12.32
C PRO A 208 -12.23 23.13 12.80
N ALA A 209 -12.71 23.11 14.04
CA ALA A 209 -13.36 21.94 14.65
C ALA A 209 -14.37 21.19 13.75
N PRO A 210 -15.26 21.86 12.97
CA PRO A 210 -16.19 21.15 12.08
C PRO A 210 -15.49 20.44 10.91
N GLN A 211 -14.43 21.03 10.34
CA GLN A 211 -13.66 20.40 9.26
C GLN A 211 -12.86 19.20 9.78
N ARG A 212 -12.29 19.31 10.99
CA ARG A 212 -11.61 18.18 11.66
C ARG A 212 -12.55 17.00 11.89
N LYS A 213 -13.78 17.24 12.35
CA LYS A 213 -14.79 16.18 12.54
C LYS A 213 -15.12 15.47 11.22
N ARG A 214 -15.34 16.21 10.13
CA ARG A 214 -15.60 15.63 8.79
C ARG A 214 -14.46 14.75 8.30
N ARG A 215 -13.21 15.21 8.45
CA ARG A 215 -11.99 14.45 8.09
C ARG A 215 -11.87 13.14 8.87
N ILE A 216 -12.19 13.15 10.17
CA ILE A 216 -12.17 11.95 11.02
C ILE A 216 -13.30 10.98 10.62
N HIS A 217 -14.52 11.47 10.39
CA HIS A 217 -15.61 10.60 9.91
C HIS A 217 -15.28 9.96 8.56
N PHE A 218 -14.64 10.71 7.66
CA PHE A 218 -14.16 10.17 6.39
C PHE A 218 -13.14 9.05 6.58
N LEU A 219 -12.13 9.26 7.44
CA LEU A 219 -11.13 8.24 7.77
C LEU A 219 -11.75 6.95 8.32
N ILE A 220 -12.75 7.08 9.21
CA ILE A 220 -13.47 5.94 9.78
C ILE A 220 -14.28 5.23 8.69
N CYS A 221 -14.99 5.98 7.84
CA CYS A 221 -15.73 5.42 6.71
C CYS A 221 -14.82 4.63 5.77
N LEU A 222 -13.65 5.19 5.42
CA LEU A 222 -12.65 4.52 4.59
C LEU A 222 -12.10 3.24 5.24
N SER A 223 -11.87 3.26 6.55
CA SER A 223 -11.46 2.08 7.32
C SER A 223 -12.52 0.98 7.31
N VAL A 224 -13.81 1.33 7.39
CA VAL A 224 -14.90 0.35 7.31
C VAL A 224 -15.03 -0.20 5.89
N LEU A 225 -14.87 0.66 4.88
CA LEU A 225 -14.92 0.27 3.48
C LEU A 225 -13.84 -0.76 3.11
N GLN A 226 -12.70 -0.77 3.83
CA GLN A 226 -11.67 -1.80 3.66
C GLN A 226 -12.23 -3.22 3.78
N PHE A 227 -13.12 -3.45 4.75
CA PHE A 227 -13.75 -4.76 4.92
C PHE A 227 -14.59 -5.14 3.70
N GLY A 228 -15.31 -4.17 3.11
CA GLY A 228 -16.09 -4.39 1.89
C GLY A 228 -15.21 -4.78 0.70
N PHE A 229 -14.10 -4.08 0.49
CA PHE A 229 -13.14 -4.42 -0.58
C PHE A 229 -12.47 -5.77 -0.36
N MET A 230 -12.06 -6.09 0.88
CA MET A 230 -11.46 -7.39 1.20
C MET A 230 -12.48 -8.52 1.01
N TRP A 231 -13.73 -8.32 1.43
CA TRP A 231 -14.80 -9.30 1.23
C TRP A 231 -15.08 -9.54 -0.25
N LEU A 232 -15.14 -8.48 -1.05
CA LEU A 232 -15.31 -8.59 -2.50
C LEU A 232 -14.19 -9.40 -3.15
N LEU A 233 -12.93 -9.14 -2.78
CA LEU A 233 -11.78 -9.86 -3.33
C LEU A 233 -11.76 -11.34 -2.90
N VAL A 234 -12.05 -11.63 -1.63
CA VAL A 234 -12.16 -13.01 -1.14
C VAL A 234 -13.32 -13.75 -1.80
N LYS A 235 -14.45 -13.09 -2.07
CA LYS A 235 -15.59 -13.70 -2.78
C LYS A 235 -15.29 -13.97 -4.26
N LEU A 236 -14.39 -13.19 -4.86
CA LEU A 236 -13.93 -13.41 -6.25
C LEU A 236 -12.94 -14.58 -6.38
N THR A 237 -12.51 -15.17 -5.27
CA THR A 237 -11.57 -16.30 -5.19
C THR A 237 -12.31 -17.63 -5.29
#